data_AF-A0A085MQ38-F1
#
_entry.id   AF-A0A085MQ38-F1
#
_cell.length_a   1.000
_cell.length_b   1.000
_cell.length_c   1.000
_cell.angle_alpha   90.00
_cell.angle_beta   90.00
_cell.angle_gamma   90.00
#
_symmetry.space_group_name_H-M   'P 1'
#
loop_
_entity.id
_entity.type
_entity.pdbx_description
1 polymer ?
#
loop_
_entity_poly.entity_id
_entity_poly.type
_entity_poly.pdbx_seq_one_letter_code
_entity_poly.pdbx_strand_id
1 'polypeptide(L)'
;MEIYCERVRDLLNPKNTTNLRVREHPLLGPYVEDLTKLAVTTYQDISNLIDEGNKSRTVAATNMNETSSRSHAVFTLVLTQRRHDLETNLETEKVSRICLVDLAGSERADSTGAEGIRLKEGANINKSLTTLGKVISALAEM
;
A
#
# COMPACT_ATOMS: atom_id res chain seq x y z
N MET A 1 2.97 -1.97 2.60
CA MET A 1 3.69 -0.72 2.25
C MET A 1 2.83 0.47 2.62
N GLU A 2 3.42 1.65 2.74
CA GLU A 2 2.69 2.92 2.80
C GLU A 2 3.14 3.89 1.70
N ILE A 3 2.26 4.83 1.38
CA ILE A 3 2.55 6.00 0.56
C ILE A 3 2.31 7.23 1.44
N TYR A 4 3.38 7.95 1.73
CA TYR A 4 3.36 9.14 2.56
C TYR A 4 4.17 10.25 1.89
N CYS A 5 3.55 11.42 1.68
CA CYS A 5 4.13 12.54 0.93
C CYS A 5 4.71 12.12 -0.43
N GLU A 6 3.95 11.36 -1.22
CA GLU A 6 4.37 10.83 -2.54
C GLU A 6 5.62 9.92 -2.50
N ARG A 7 5.96 9.40 -1.31
CA ARG A 7 7.07 8.47 -1.12
C ARG A 7 6.54 7.11 -0.68
N VAL A 8 7.04 6.06 -1.33
CA VAL A 8 6.70 4.67 -1.04
C VAL A 8 7.68 4.13 -0.01
N ARG A 9 7.16 3.50 1.05
CA ARG A 9 7.97 2.87 2.09
C ARG A 9 7.54 1.44 2.37
N ASP A 10 8.52 0.61 2.69
CA ASP A 10 8.27 -0.73 3.17
C ASP A 10 7.93 -0.72 4.67
N LEU A 11 6.79 -1.30 5.03
CA LEU A 11 6.35 -1.40 6.42
C LEU A 11 6.80 -2.72 7.08
N LEU A 12 7.21 -3.71 6.27
CA LEU A 12 7.64 -5.04 6.72
C LEU A 12 9.18 -5.18 6.70
N ASN A 13 9.89 -4.14 6.28
CA ASN A 13 11.33 -4.06 6.37
C ASN A 13 11.75 -2.69 6.92
N PRO A 14 11.65 -2.49 8.24
CA PRO A 14 11.93 -1.19 8.87
C PRO A 14 13.39 -0.76 8.77
N LYS A 15 14.32 -1.68 8.43
CA LYS A 15 15.72 -1.34 8.12
C LYS A 15 15.85 -0.60 6.79
N ASN A 16 14.87 -0.74 5.91
CA ASN A 16 14.83 -0.04 4.64
C ASN A 16 14.16 1.32 4.79
N THR A 17 14.97 2.36 5.05
CA THR A 17 14.51 3.75 5.14
C THR A 17 14.46 4.44 3.77
N THR A 18 14.73 3.72 2.68
CA THR A 18 14.78 4.32 1.34
C THR A 18 13.38 4.49 0.75
N ASN A 19 13.24 5.48 -0.13
CA ASN A 19 12.02 5.63 -0.92
C ASN A 19 12.04 4.58 -2.03
N LEU A 20 11.10 3.62 -1.97
CA LEU A 20 11.00 2.60 -3.00
C LEU A 20 10.51 3.19 -4.32
N ARG A 21 10.97 2.60 -5.42
CA ARG A 21 10.62 3.06 -6.78
C ARG A 21 9.45 2.27 -7.32
N VAL A 22 8.49 2.98 -7.92
CA VAL A 22 7.44 2.36 -8.73
C VAL A 22 8.00 2.13 -10.14
N ARG A 23 7.82 0.92 -10.65
CA ARG A 23 8.20 0.50 -11.99
C ARG A 23 7.01 -0.13 -12.70
N GLU A 24 7.13 -0.33 -14.00
CA GLU A 24 6.10 -0.96 -14.81
C GLU A 24 6.67 -2.20 -15.50
N HIS A 25 5.94 -3.31 -15.41
CA HIS A 25 6.26 -4.53 -16.13
C HIS A 25 5.30 -4.68 -17.32
N PRO A 26 5.78 -5.02 -18.53
CA PRO A 26 4.94 -5.06 -19.74
C PRO A 26 3.68 -5.93 -19.63
N LEU A 27 3.75 -7.00 -18.84
CA LEU A 27 2.62 -7.94 -18.65
C LEU A 27 1.91 -7.81 -17.30
N LEU A 28 2.61 -7.36 -16.25
CA LEU A 28 2.08 -7.39 -14.87
C LEU A 28 1.61 -6.02 -14.41
N GLY A 29 1.86 -4.97 -15.21
CA GLY A 29 1.56 -3.59 -14.88
C GLY A 29 2.48 -3.03 -13.80
N PRO A 30 2.02 -2.01 -13.05
CA PRO A 30 2.84 -1.32 -12.07
C PRO A 30 3.17 -2.19 -10.84
N TYR A 31 4.42 -2.12 -10.40
CA TYR A 31 4.93 -2.78 -9.21
C TYR A 31 5.93 -1.89 -8.47
N VAL A 32 6.21 -2.22 -7.22
CA VAL A 32 7.20 -1.52 -6.40
C VAL A 32 8.47 -2.37 -6.37
N GLU A 33 9.56 -1.81 -6.87
CA GLU A 33 10.89 -2.42 -6.84
C GLU A 33 11.36 -2.57 -5.38
N ASP A 34 12.00 -3.71 -5.08
CA ASP A 34 12.55 -4.06 -3.76
C ASP A 34 11.55 -4.09 -2.59
N LEU A 35 10.24 -4.13 -2.89
CA LEU A 35 9.23 -4.30 -1.85
C LEU A 35 9.28 -5.72 -1.26
N THR A 36 9.39 -5.81 0.06
CA THR A 36 9.49 -7.08 0.78
C THR A 36 8.24 -7.94 0.57
N LYS A 37 8.47 -9.23 0.30
CA LYS A 37 7.43 -10.25 0.21
C LYS A 37 7.77 -11.37 1.20
N LEU A 38 6.85 -11.67 2.10
CA LEU A 38 7.03 -12.69 3.12
C LEU A 38 6.07 -13.84 2.84
N ALA A 39 6.60 -15.06 2.85
CA ALA A 39 5.80 -16.25 2.72
C ALA A 39 4.99 -16.46 4.00
N VAL A 40 3.73 -16.87 3.84
CA VAL A 40 2.79 -17.14 4.93
C VAL A 40 2.11 -18.47 4.66
N THR A 41 1.79 -19.22 5.72
CA THR A 41 1.15 -20.53 5.62
C THR A 41 -0.14 -20.61 6.42
N THR A 42 -0.31 -19.71 7.39
CA THR A 42 -1.49 -19.66 8.25
C THR A 42 -2.10 -18.26 8.27
N TYR A 43 -3.36 -18.19 8.71
CA TYR A 43 -4.00 -16.91 9.01
C TYR A 43 -3.23 -16.12 10.08
N GLN A 44 -2.66 -16.79 11.07
CA GLN A 44 -1.91 -16.13 12.14
C GLN A 44 -0.67 -15.42 11.59
N ASP A 45 0.03 -16.02 10.61
CA ASP A 45 1.16 -15.37 9.94
C ASP A 45 0.71 -14.06 9.28
N ILE A 46 -0.43 -14.09 8.58
CA ILE A 46 -1.00 -12.90 7.92
C ILE A 46 -1.34 -11.83 8.96
N SER A 47 -2.02 -12.20 10.05
CA SER A 47 -2.38 -11.27 11.13
C SER A 47 -1.14 -10.64 11.76
N ASN A 48 -0.11 -11.43 12.03
CA ASN A 48 1.13 -10.94 12.62
C ASN A 48 1.82 -9.91 11.71
N LEU A 49 1.83 -10.13 10.40
CA LEU A 49 2.40 -9.17 9.43
C LEU A 49 1.58 -7.89 9.32
N ILE A 50 0.25 -7.98 9.42
CA ILE A 50 -0.62 -6.79 9.49
C ILE A 50 -0.27 -5.97 10.74
N ASP A 51 -0.15 -6.62 11.90
CA ASP A 51 0.19 -5.97 13.16
C ASP A 51 1.58 -5.34 13.14
N GLU A 52 2.57 -6.03 12.57
CA GLU A 52 3.93 -5.50 12.41
C GLU A 52 3.93 -4.28 11.48
N GLY A 53 3.26 -4.35 10.34
CA GLY A 53 3.14 -3.22 9.42
C GLY A 53 2.46 -2.01 10.07
N ASN A 54 1.43 -2.24 10.87
CA ASN A 54 0.74 -1.18 11.62
C ASN A 54 1.63 -0.58 12.72
N LYS A 55 2.44 -1.39 13.41
CA LYS A 55 3.43 -0.90 14.37
C LYS A 55 4.47 -0.02 13.67
N SER A 56 5.01 -0.45 12.53
CA SER A 56 5.95 0.36 11.74
C SER A 56 5.33 1.69 11.29
N ARG A 57 4.09 1.66 10.80
CA ARG A 57 3.31 2.85 10.42
C ARG A 57 3.10 3.79 11.62
N THR A 58 2.85 3.23 12.80
CA THR A 58 2.64 4.00 14.04
C THR A 58 3.93 4.55 14.63
N VAL A 59 5.06 3.85 14.54
CA VAL A 59 6.35 4.37 15.04
C VAL A 59 6.84 5.53 14.18
N ALA A 60 6.61 5.47 12.86
CA ALA A 60 6.82 6.64 12.00
C ALA A 60 5.95 7.84 12.45
N ALA A 61 4.75 7.59 12.98
CA ALA A 61 3.91 8.60 13.60
C ALA A 61 4.45 9.11 14.94
N THR A 62 4.90 8.29 15.87
CA THR A 62 5.30 8.76 17.22
C THR A 62 6.56 9.63 17.21
N ASN A 63 7.46 9.46 16.25
CA ASN A 63 8.60 10.36 16.08
C ASN A 63 8.22 11.75 15.50
N MET A 64 7.00 11.95 14.94
CA MET A 64 6.55 13.25 14.35
C MET A 64 5.03 13.60 14.46
N ASN A 65 4.24 12.99 15.36
CA ASN A 65 2.75 13.05 15.52
C ASN A 65 1.92 12.09 14.64
N GLU A 66 0.65 11.91 15.01
CA GLU A 66 -0.41 11.05 14.46
C GLU A 66 -0.45 10.96 12.90
N THR A 67 0.43 10.13 12.33
CA THR A 67 0.69 9.98 10.89
C THR A 67 -0.09 8.80 10.27
N SER A 68 -0.69 7.93 11.09
CA SER A 68 -1.48 6.79 10.58
C SER A 68 -2.68 7.25 9.74
N SER A 69 -3.32 8.38 10.07
CA SER A 69 -4.38 9.00 9.27
C SER A 69 -3.88 9.73 8.01
N ARG A 70 -2.56 9.91 7.87
CA ARG A 70 -1.89 10.78 6.88
C ARG A 70 -1.07 10.05 5.84
N SER A 71 -1.12 8.72 5.85
CA SER A 71 -0.46 7.85 4.88
C SER A 71 -1.49 6.91 4.29
N HIS A 72 -1.35 6.57 3.01
CA HIS A 72 -2.14 5.49 2.40
C HIS A 72 -1.42 4.18 2.65
N ALA A 73 -2.08 3.19 3.24
CA ALA A 73 -1.52 1.85 3.40
C ALA A 73 -2.07 0.90 2.34
N VAL A 74 -1.17 0.07 1.80
CA VAL A 74 -1.51 -0.99 0.87
C VAL A 74 -0.92 -2.30 1.39
N PHE A 75 -1.79 -3.24 1.72
CA PHE A 75 -1.46 -4.61 2.06
C PHE A 75 -1.84 -5.52 0.90
N THR A 76 -0.87 -6.28 0.38
CA THR A 76 -1.08 -7.15 -0.79
C THR A 76 -0.89 -8.60 -0.40
N LEU A 77 -1.92 -9.41 -0.60
CA LEU A 77 -1.87 -10.86 -0.54
C LEU A 77 -1.75 -11.41 -1.96
N VAL A 78 -0.70 -12.18 -2.22
CA VAL A 78 -0.53 -12.95 -3.46
C VAL A 78 -0.86 -14.40 -3.16
N LEU A 79 -2.03 -14.85 -3.59
CA LEU A 79 -2.47 -16.22 -3.44
C LEU A 79 -2.16 -17.00 -4.72
N THR A 80 -1.35 -18.05 -4.59
CA THR A 80 -1.04 -18.96 -5.69
C THR A 80 -1.66 -20.31 -5.38
N GLN A 81 -2.62 -20.74 -6.21
CA GLN A 81 -3.24 -22.04 -6.11
C GLN A 81 -2.75 -22.92 -7.25
N ARG A 82 -2.19 -24.08 -6.91
CA ARG A 82 -1.84 -25.11 -7.88
C ARG A 82 -2.88 -26.21 -7.85
N ARG A 83 -3.32 -26.64 -9.03
CA ARG A 83 -4.24 -27.75 -9.21
C ARG A 83 -3.63 -28.73 -10.19
N HIS A 84 -3.45 -29.97 -9.74
CA HIS A 84 -3.14 -31.10 -10.59
C HIS A 84 -4.45 -31.72 -11.07
N ASP A 85 -4.59 -31.85 -12.38
CA ASP A 85 -5.69 -32.55 -13.03
C ASP A 85 -5.28 -33.99 -13.27
N LEU A 86 -5.96 -34.93 -12.60
CA LEU A 86 -5.67 -36.36 -12.67
C LEU A 86 -6.04 -36.98 -14.03
N GLU A 87 -7.00 -36.40 -14.77
CA GLU A 87 -7.46 -36.95 -16.05
C GLU A 87 -6.52 -36.55 -17.20
N THR A 88 -6.09 -35.29 -17.21
CA THR A 88 -5.20 -34.76 -18.26
C THR A 88 -3.71 -34.85 -17.88
N ASN A 89 -3.42 -35.19 -16.62
CA ASN A 89 -2.08 -35.14 -16.01
C ASN A 89 -1.39 -33.77 -16.16
N LEU A 90 -2.17 -32.70 -16.22
CA LEU A 90 -1.69 -31.33 -16.33
C LEU A 90 -1.67 -30.65 -14.96
N GLU A 91 -0.63 -29.85 -14.72
CA GLU A 91 -0.60 -28.90 -13.61
C GLU A 91 -1.05 -27.53 -14.09
N THR A 92 -1.98 -26.92 -13.36
CA THR A 92 -2.45 -25.56 -13.59
C THR A 92 -2.16 -24.70 -12.38
N GLU A 93 -1.81 -23.44 -12.61
CA GLU A 93 -1.57 -22.45 -11.56
C GLU A 93 -2.52 -21.27 -11.74
N LYS A 94 -3.21 -20.90 -10.66
CA LYS A 94 -4.01 -19.69 -10.59
C LYS A 94 -3.39 -18.74 -9.57
N VAL A 95 -2.93 -17.60 -10.06
CA VAL A 95 -2.40 -16.53 -9.21
C VAL A 95 -3.47 -15.45 -9.04
N SER A 96 -3.74 -15.06 -7.80
CA SER A 96 -4.67 -13.98 -7.45
C SER A 96 -3.94 -12.95 -6.60
N ARG A 97 -4.09 -11.68 -6.94
CA ARG A 97 -3.54 -10.57 -6.17
C ARG A 97 -4.70 -9.82 -5.50
N ILE A 98 -4.73 -9.87 -4.18
CA ILE A 98 -5.73 -9.20 -3.35
C ILE A 98 -5.06 -8.01 -2.70
N CYS A 99 -5.58 -6.80 -2.94
CA CYS A 99 -5.07 -5.57 -2.37
C CYS A 99 -6.09 -5.04 -1.35
N LEU A 100 -5.69 -4.96 -0.09
CA LEU A 100 -6.42 -4.25 0.96
C LEU A 100 -5.80 -2.85 1.07
N VAL A 101 -6.59 -1.83 0.77
CA VAL A 101 -6.12 -0.45 0.71
C VAL A 101 -6.85 0.36 1.77
N ASP A 102 -6.07 0.99 2.64
CA ASP A 102 -6.54 1.94 3.65
C ASP A 102 -6.03 3.33 3.25
N LEU A 103 -6.94 4.17 2.77
CA LEU A 103 -6.60 5.51 2.28
C LEU A 103 -6.55 6.51 3.44
N ALA A 104 -5.62 7.44 3.37
CA ALA A 104 -5.53 8.56 4.29
C ALA A 104 -6.79 9.42 4.30
N GLY A 105 -6.97 10.18 5.38
CA GLY A 105 -8.06 11.13 5.54
C GLY A 105 -8.01 12.26 4.50
N SER A 106 -9.19 12.66 4.02
CA SER A 106 -9.36 13.84 3.15
C SER A 106 -9.71 15.07 4.00
N GLU A 107 -8.80 15.54 4.86
CA GLU A 107 -9.02 16.77 5.63
C GLU A 107 -8.67 18.05 4.84
N ARG A 108 -9.49 19.10 4.99
CA ARG A 108 -9.22 20.43 4.41
C ARG A 108 -8.17 21.17 5.23
N ALA A 109 -7.17 21.73 4.57
CA ALA A 109 -6.09 22.49 5.23
C ALA A 109 -6.62 23.61 6.13
N ASP A 110 -7.61 24.38 5.66
CA ASP A 110 -8.21 25.52 6.38
C ASP A 110 -8.89 25.10 7.70
N SER A 111 -9.31 23.84 7.81
CA SER A 111 -9.98 23.30 9.00
C SER A 111 -8.99 22.78 10.06
N THR A 112 -7.69 22.70 9.73
CA THR A 112 -6.68 22.05 10.59
C THR A 112 -5.74 23.03 11.29
N GLY A 113 -5.67 24.29 10.85
CA GLY A 113 -4.68 25.26 11.34
C GLY A 113 -3.23 24.81 11.16
N ALA A 114 -2.98 23.89 10.21
CA ALA A 114 -1.67 23.28 10.01
C ALA A 114 -0.69 24.25 9.32
N GLU A 115 0.49 24.41 9.89
CA GLU A 115 1.57 25.23 9.33
C GLU A 115 2.79 24.38 8.92
N GLY A 116 3.64 24.93 8.04
CA GLY A 116 4.91 24.35 7.65
C GLY A 116 4.80 22.93 7.07
N ILE A 117 5.47 21.96 7.70
CA ILE A 117 5.53 20.56 7.24
C ILE A 117 4.15 19.93 7.18
N ARG A 118 3.27 20.21 8.16
CA ARG A 118 1.93 19.62 8.23
C ARG A 118 1.02 20.10 7.10
N LEU A 119 1.18 21.36 6.68
CA LEU A 119 0.46 21.88 5.52
C LEU A 119 0.89 21.16 4.23
N LYS A 120 2.19 20.91 4.08
CA LYS A 120 2.75 20.18 2.93
C LYS A 120 2.30 18.73 2.89
N GLU A 121 2.21 18.06 4.05
CA GLU A 121 1.64 16.72 4.17
C GLU A 121 0.18 16.70 3.71
N GLY A 122 -0.67 17.56 4.29
CA GLY A 122 -2.09 17.64 3.94
C GLY A 122 -2.32 17.93 2.46
N ALA A 123 -1.50 18.81 1.87
CA ALA A 123 -1.54 19.10 0.45
C ALA A 123 -1.23 17.87 -0.42
N ASN A 124 -0.22 17.07 -0.06
CA ASN A 124 0.12 15.85 -0.80
C ASN A 124 -0.97 14.77 -0.67
N ILE A 125 -1.51 14.59 0.54
CA ILE A 125 -2.62 13.64 0.78
C ILE A 125 -3.82 14.02 -0.11
N ASN A 126 -4.25 15.28 -0.04
CA ASN A 126 -5.37 15.75 -0.85
C ASN A 126 -5.10 15.67 -2.35
N LYS A 127 -3.85 15.91 -2.79
CA LYS A 127 -3.45 15.75 -4.18
C LYS A 127 -3.62 14.30 -4.65
N SER A 128 -3.10 13.33 -3.89
CA SER A 128 -3.20 11.90 -4.24
C SER A 128 -4.66 11.43 -4.29
N LEU A 129 -5.48 11.80 -3.31
CA LEU A 129 -6.92 11.47 -3.26
C LEU A 129 -7.71 12.13 -4.39
N THR A 130 -7.45 13.41 -4.68
CA THR A 130 -8.08 14.13 -5.79
C THR A 130 -7.73 13.48 -7.14
N THR A 131 -6.46 13.08 -7.30
CA THR A 131 -6.01 12.38 -8.52
C THR A 131 -6.73 11.04 -8.68
N LEU A 132 -6.83 10.26 -7.60
CA LEU A 132 -7.59 9.01 -7.62
C LEU A 132 -9.06 9.23 -8.00
N GLY A 133 -9.71 10.24 -7.40
CA GLY A 133 -11.09 10.59 -7.73
C GLY A 133 -11.27 10.94 -9.21
N LYS A 134 -10.35 11.74 -9.79
CA LYS A 134 -10.36 12.07 -11.22
C LYS A 134 -10.24 10.82 -12.11
N VAL A 135 -9.35 9.88 -11.77
CA VAL A 135 -9.19 8.63 -12.52
C VAL A 135 -10.46 7.79 -12.45
N ILE A 136 -11.07 7.67 -11.27
CA ILE A 136 -12.34 6.93 -11.11
C ILE A 136 -13.45 7.58 -11.93
N SER A 137 -13.62 8.90 -11.87
CA SER A 137 -14.62 9.61 -12.68
C SER A 137 -14.40 9.41 -14.18
N ALA A 138 -13.15 9.56 -14.66
CA ALA A 138 -12.83 9.36 -16.06
C ALA A 138 -13.10 7.91 -16.54
N LEU A 139 -12.91 6.92 -15.66
CA LEU A 139 -13.24 5.52 -15.97
C LEU A 139 -14.75 5.24 -15.95
N ALA A 140 -15.52 5.99 -15.17
CA ALA A 140 -16.97 5.83 -15.05
C ALA A 140 -17.76 6.56 -16.17
N GLU A 141 -17.15 7.54 -16.82
CA GLU A 141 -17.72 8.27 -17.97
C GLU A 141 -17.44 7.59 -19.33
N MET A 142 -16.79 6.41 -19.34
CA MET A 142 -16.63 5.55 -20.52
C MET A 142 -17.83 4.65 -20.79
#